data_AF-A0A2X1MDA5-F1
#
_entry.id   AF-A0A2X1MDA5-F1
#
_cell.length_a   1.000
_cell.length_b   1.000
_cell.length_c   1.000
_cell.angle_alpha   90.00
_cell.angle_beta   90.00
_cell.angle_gamma   90.00
#
_symmetry.space_group_name_H-M   'P 1'
#
loop_
_entity.id
_entity.type
_entity.pdbx_description
1 polymer ?
#
loop_
_entity_poly.entity_id
_entity_poly.type
_entity_poly.pdbx_seq_one_letter_code
_entity_poly.pdbx_strand_id
1 'polypeptide(L)'
;MIGADEVPILTTSSAELAQQQIAMLNGCTWLPVSWARKKGGLHTVVDSTTLSRPLYAIWLQNSDKNALIRDLLKINVLDEVY
;
A
#
# COMPACT_ATOMS: atom_id res chain seq x y z
N MET A 1 20.95 -4.12 -1.28
CA MET A 1 21.01 -3.24 -0.10
C MET A 1 21.07 -1.83 -0.63
N ILE A 2 19.96 -1.10 -0.61
CA ILE A 2 19.96 0.34 -0.92
C ILE A 2 20.73 0.98 0.24
N GLY A 3 21.85 1.64 -0.05
CA GLY A 3 22.66 2.28 0.99
C GLY A 3 21.80 3.30 1.74
N ALA A 4 21.95 3.38 3.06
CA ALA A 4 21.16 4.30 3.90
C ALA A 4 21.28 5.79 3.49
N ASP A 5 22.24 6.12 2.61
CA ASP A 5 22.50 7.46 2.07
C ASP A 5 21.98 7.70 0.64
N GLU A 6 21.31 6.73 0.00
CA GLU A 6 20.76 6.94 -1.35
C GLU A 6 19.42 7.71 -1.27
N VAL A 7 19.46 8.97 -1.72
CA VAL A 7 18.25 9.78 -1.89
C VAL A 7 17.41 9.16 -3.01
N PRO A 8 16.14 8.80 -2.76
CA PRO A 8 15.29 8.21 -3.79
C PRO A 8 15.04 9.24 -4.91
N ILE A 9 15.14 8.79 -6.16
CA ILE A 9 14.89 9.62 -7.35
C ILE A 9 13.46 10.21 -7.33
N LEU A 10 12.51 9.50 -6.71
CA LEU A 10 11.13 9.92 -6.54
C LEU A 10 10.62 9.53 -5.15
N THR A 11 10.00 10.50 -4.45
CA THR A 11 9.21 10.25 -3.23
C THR A 11 7.77 10.67 -3.49
N THR A 12 6.82 9.76 -3.29
CA THR A 12 5.39 10.02 -3.47
C THR A 12 4.57 9.21 -2.47
N SER A 13 3.39 9.70 -2.12
CA SER A 13 2.39 8.98 -1.32
C SER A 13 1.36 8.22 -2.17
N SER A 14 1.46 8.26 -3.50
CA SER A 14 0.56 7.55 -4.43
C SER A 14 1.21 6.32 -5.03
N ALA A 15 0.56 5.15 -4.85
CA ALA A 15 0.96 3.89 -5.46
C ALA A 15 0.82 3.92 -6.99
N GLU A 16 -0.22 4.59 -7.51
CA GLU A 16 -0.49 4.76 -8.94
C GLU A 16 0.63 5.57 -9.61
N LEU A 17 0.99 6.72 -9.03
CA LEU A 17 2.07 7.56 -9.55
C LEU A 17 3.39 6.80 -9.53
N ALA A 18 3.70 6.11 -8.42
CA ALA A 18 4.90 5.29 -8.33
C ALA A 18 4.92 4.22 -9.44
N GLN A 19 3.82 3.49 -9.65
CA GLN A 19 3.72 2.45 -10.69
C GLN A 19 3.94 2.99 -12.10
N GLN A 20 3.40 4.16 -12.43
CA GLN A 20 3.60 4.81 -13.73
C GLN A 20 5.07 5.21 -13.98
N GLN A 21 5.78 5.57 -12.91
CA GLN A 21 7.16 6.05 -13.01
C GLN A 21 8.21 4.93 -12.95
N ILE A 22 7.88 3.76 -12.39
CA ILE A 22 8.81 2.61 -12.25
C ILE A 22 9.51 2.26 -13.56
N ALA A 23 8.77 2.15 -14.65
CA ALA A 23 9.34 1.79 -15.96
C ALA A 23 10.24 2.89 -16.53
N MET A 24 9.85 4.15 -16.38
CA MET A 24 10.62 5.30 -16.87
C MET A 24 11.93 5.50 -16.09
N LEU A 25 11.89 5.26 -14.77
CA LEU A 25 13.02 5.43 -13.88
C LEU A 25 13.90 4.17 -13.77
N ASN A 26 13.51 3.07 -14.42
CA ASN A 26 14.08 1.74 -14.21
C ASN A 26 14.24 1.41 -12.70
N GLY A 27 13.22 1.79 -11.93
CA GLY A 27 13.26 1.79 -10.47
C GLY A 27 12.58 0.59 -9.83
N CYS A 28 12.61 0.52 -8.50
CA CYS A 28 11.80 -0.42 -7.72
C CYS A 28 11.23 0.28 -6.48
N THR A 29 10.10 -0.23 -5.98
CA THR A 29 9.44 0.31 -4.78
C THR A 29 8.56 -0.75 -4.11
N TRP A 30 8.18 -0.52 -2.86
CA TRP A 30 7.27 -1.37 -2.11
C TRP A 30 5.82 -1.02 -2.45
N LEU A 31 5.03 -2.02 -2.85
CA LEU A 31 3.61 -1.87 -3.18
C LEU A 31 2.78 -2.95 -2.47
N PRO A 32 1.50 -2.67 -2.13
CA PRO A 32 0.60 -3.70 -1.62
C PRO A 32 0.45 -4.83 -2.64
N VAL A 33 0.66 -6.08 -2.21
CA VAL A 33 0.73 -7.24 -3.10
C VAL A 33 -0.60 -7.48 -3.83
N SER A 34 -1.73 -7.36 -3.14
CA SER A 34 -3.07 -7.52 -3.73
C SER A 34 -3.32 -6.50 -4.85
N TRP A 35 -3.03 -5.23 -4.58
CA TRP A 35 -3.16 -4.14 -5.56
C TRP A 35 -2.21 -4.33 -6.76
N ALA A 36 -0.94 -4.67 -6.52
CA ALA A 36 0.06 -4.81 -7.57
C ALA A 36 -0.26 -5.95 -8.54
N ARG A 37 -0.84 -7.06 -8.05
CA ARG A 37 -1.29 -8.17 -8.90
C ARG A 37 -2.37 -7.78 -9.91
N LYS A 38 -3.16 -6.75 -9.61
CA LYS A 38 -4.19 -6.22 -10.52
C LYS A 38 -3.62 -5.24 -11.55
N LYS A 39 -2.33 -4.91 -11.50
CA LYS A 39 -1.67 -3.97 -12.42
C LYS A 39 -0.77 -4.71 -13.41
N GLY A 40 -0.75 -4.23 -14.66
CA GLY A 40 0.21 -4.69 -15.66
C GLY A 40 1.58 -4.03 -15.48
N GLY A 41 2.62 -4.64 -16.05
CA GLY A 41 3.96 -4.05 -16.13
C GLY A 41 4.74 -4.02 -14.82
N LEU A 42 4.36 -4.84 -13.83
CA LEU A 42 5.07 -4.98 -12.56
C LEU A 42 5.65 -6.40 -12.43
N HIS A 43 6.86 -6.47 -11.89
CA HIS A 43 7.54 -7.73 -11.58
C HIS A 43 8.10 -7.69 -10.16
N THR A 44 8.00 -8.80 -9.44
CA THR A 44 8.61 -8.95 -8.12
C THR A 44 10.13 -9.05 -8.26
N VAL A 45 10.87 -8.29 -7.44
CA VAL A 45 12.33 -8.36 -7.40
C VAL A 45 12.75 -9.66 -6.70
N VAL A 46 13.56 -10.48 -7.36
CA VAL A 46 13.82 -11.90 -7.05
C VAL A 46 14.45 -12.12 -5.66
N ASP A 47 15.10 -11.11 -5.08
CA ASP A 47 15.74 -11.15 -3.76
C ASP A 47 15.06 -10.25 -2.72
N SER A 48 13.77 -9.98 -2.87
CA SER A 48 13.00 -9.16 -1.93
C SER A 48 12.11 -9.99 -1.00
N THR A 49 11.99 -9.57 0.25
CA THR A 49 11.08 -10.17 1.23
C THR A 49 9.70 -9.52 1.13
N THR A 50 8.61 -10.27 1.30
CA THR A 50 7.30 -9.64 1.43
C THR A 50 7.16 -9.01 2.82
N LEU A 51 6.83 -7.72 2.87
CA LEU A 51 6.57 -7.00 4.11
C LEU A 51 5.08 -7.02 4.45
N SER A 52 4.75 -7.17 5.73
CA SER A 52 3.38 -7.06 6.23
C SER A 52 3.20 -5.77 7.03
N ARG A 53 2.08 -5.08 6.81
CA ARG A 53 1.69 -3.87 7.54
C ARG A 53 0.27 -4.05 8.10
N PRO A 54 0.04 -3.73 9.38
CA PRO A 54 -1.30 -3.73 9.94
C PRO A 54 -2.13 -2.56 9.38
N LEU A 55 -3.43 -2.77 9.23
CA LEU A 55 -4.41 -1.74 8.88
C LEU A 55 -5.27 -1.45 10.11
N TYR A 56 -5.38 -0.18 10.49
CA TYR A 56 -6.11 0.25 11.67
C TYR A 56 -7.20 1.24 11.30
N ALA A 57 -8.37 1.09 11.93
CA ALA A 57 -9.36 2.14 12.01
C ALA A 57 -9.18 2.87 13.36
N ILE A 58 -9.17 4.20 13.32
CA ILE A 58 -8.96 5.04 14.51
C ILE A 58 -10.12 6.03 14.60
N TRP A 59 -10.75 6.12 15.77
CA TRP A 59 -11.85 7.04 16.04
C TRP A 59 -11.83 7.52 17.50
N LEU A 60 -12.60 8.57 17.79
CA LEU A 60 -12.76 9.08 19.15
C LEU A 60 -13.57 8.11 20.02
N GLN A 61 -13.07 7.76 21.20
CA GLN A 61 -13.72 6.82 22.12
C GLN A 61 -15.14 7.26 22.52
N ASN A 62 -15.35 8.56 22.70
CA ASN A 62 -16.64 9.18 23.07
C ASN A 62 -17.43 9.70 21.86
N SER A 63 -17.19 9.16 20.66
CA SER A 63 -17.94 9.57 19.47
C SER A 63 -19.42 9.18 19.60
N ASP A 64 -20.32 10.14 19.41
CA ASP A 64 -21.77 9.87 19.31
C ASP A 64 -22.12 8.97 18.10
N LYS A 65 -21.19 8.77 17.17
CA LYS A 65 -21.31 7.88 16.01
C LYS A 65 -20.78 6.46 16.27
N ASN A 66 -20.46 6.08 17.51
CA ASN A 66 -19.88 4.78 17.86
C ASN A 66 -20.67 3.57 17.31
N ALA A 67 -22.01 3.61 17.38
CA ALA A 67 -22.84 2.55 16.82
C ALA A 67 -22.60 2.36 15.31
N LEU A 68 -22.64 3.46 14.55
CA LEU A 68 -22.36 3.47 13.11
C LEU A 68 -20.94 3.00 12.79
N ILE A 69 -19.95 3.46 13.57
CA ILE A 69 -18.54 3.04 13.38
C ILE A 69 -18.42 1.52 13.56
N ARG A 70 -19.05 0.95 14.59
CA ARG A 70 -19.04 -0.51 14.82
C ARG A 70 -19.70 -1.29 13.70
N ASP A 71 -20.76 -0.75 13.10
CA ASP A 71 -21.40 -1.39 11.96
C ASP A 71 -20.52 -1.33 10.71
N LEU A 72 -19.85 -0.20 10.45
CA LEU A 72 -18.89 -0.07 9.35
C LEU A 72 -17.70 -1.04 9.47
N LEU A 73 -17.21 -1.28 10.69
CA LEU A 73 -16.09 -2.20 10.94
C LEU A 73 -16.43 -3.68 10.64
N LYS A 74 -17.71 -4.02 10.44
CA LYS A 74 -18.11 -5.37 10.00
C LYS A 74 -17.83 -5.59 8.52
N ILE A 75 -17.61 -4.52 7.75
CA ILE A 75 -17.26 -4.60 6.33
C ILE A 75 -15.79 -5.04 6.24
N ASN A 76 -15.52 -6.16 5.59
CA ASN A 76 -14.15 -6.61 5.38
C ASN A 76 -13.45 -5.71 4.34
N VAL A 77 -12.45 -4.95 4.79
CA VAL A 77 -11.69 -4.02 3.95
C VAL A 77 -10.56 -4.74 3.17
N LEU A 78 -10.16 -5.94 3.61
CA LEU A 78 -9.07 -6.71 2.97
C LEU A 78 -9.58 -7.69 1.90
N ASP A 79 -10.86 -8.05 1.96
CA ASP A 79 -11.52 -8.80 0.90
C ASP A 79 -11.89 -7.84 -0.24
N GLU A 80 -10.93 -7.53 -1.11
CA GLU A 80 -11.27 -6.95 -2.41
C GLU A 80 -11.92 -8.03 -3.29
N VAL A 81 -13.24 -8.21 -3.10
CA VAL A 81 -14.12 -8.73 -4.15
C VAL A 81 -14.29 -7.64 -5.21
N TYR A 82 -14.24 -8.07 -6.47
CA TYR A 82 -14.25 -7.34 -7.74
C TYR A 82 -12.86 -7.05 -8.35
#